data_AF-A0AAV0X5G8-F1
#
_entry.id   AF-A0AAV0X5G8-F1
#
_cell.length_a   1.000
_cell.length_b   1.000
_cell.length_c   1.000
_cell.angle_alpha   90.00
_cell.angle_beta   90.00
_cell.angle_gamma   90.00
#
_symmetry.space_group_name_H-M   'P 1'
#
loop_
_entity.id
_entity.type
_entity.pdbx_description
1 polymer ?
#
loop_
_entity_poly.entity_id
_entity_poly.type
_entity_poly.pdbx_seq_one_letter_code
_entity_poly.pdbx_strand_id
1 'polypeptide(L)'
;MQLLDTENLSLVPEYSKEPIIIQHHHSSSSITATPVTPTTLKDTTFTNEDFQSFVKTNLTNLKYELKSMAFSIETIMNPWTVIVNESSEIVWPISNDEELDNIEKLLDNRLIRNNQAIILSRSADINISDTIRRIMQQLFTDQFLRQYSYSGFKGKHKFSTLRCCRLLFDSLRKIKKFDAVPDVDIICALSKWMAQATNRIHKKESKSKN
;
A
#
# COMPACT_ATOMS: atom_id res chain seq x y z
N MET A 1 -18.62 53.66 8.56
CA MET A 1 -19.01 53.44 9.96
C MET A 1 -19.43 51.98 10.06
N GLN A 2 -18.59 51.03 10.48
CA GLN A 2 -17.21 51.02 11.01
C GLN A 2 -16.47 49.87 10.23
N LEU A 3 -15.19 49.83 9.83
CA LEU A 3 -13.90 50.00 10.53
C LEU A 3 -13.87 49.24 11.86
N LEU A 4 -13.13 48.16 12.10
CA LEU A 4 -12.09 47.43 11.35
C LEU A 4 -12.42 45.90 11.51
N ASP A 5 -11.58 44.87 11.33
CA ASP A 5 -10.13 44.80 11.11
C ASP A 5 -9.70 43.49 10.41
N THR A 6 -8.41 43.40 10.06
CA THR A 6 -7.71 42.19 9.62
C THR A 6 -6.32 42.15 10.26
N GLU A 7 -6.00 41.15 11.07
CA GLU A 7 -4.60 40.73 11.22
C GLU A 7 -4.45 39.26 11.67
N ASN A 8 -3.41 38.61 11.16
CA ASN A 8 -3.03 37.23 11.49
C ASN A 8 -2.11 37.22 12.72
N LEU A 9 -2.30 36.26 13.64
CA LEU A 9 -1.13 35.73 14.36
C LEU A 9 -1.20 34.23 14.65
N SER A 10 -0.28 33.54 13.97
CA SER A 10 0.25 32.20 14.20
C SER A 10 0.11 31.63 15.62
N LEU A 11 -0.40 30.39 15.72
CA LEU A 11 0.03 29.42 16.72
C LEU A 11 0.12 28.03 16.08
N VAL A 12 1.29 27.75 15.51
CA VAL A 12 1.71 26.41 15.07
C VAL A 12 2.37 25.70 16.26
N PRO A 13 1.92 24.49 16.68
CA PRO A 13 2.69 23.66 17.60
C PRO A 13 3.87 23.04 16.85
N GLU A 14 5.06 23.62 17.04
CA GLU A 14 6.31 23.16 16.46
C GLU A 14 6.76 21.84 17.13
N TYR A 15 6.35 20.70 16.55
CA TYR A 15 6.86 19.38 16.92
C TYR A 15 7.94 18.91 15.94
N SER A 16 9.11 19.56 16.02
CA SER A 16 10.34 18.90 15.59
C SER A 16 10.64 17.75 16.55
N LYS A 17 10.63 16.52 16.03
CA LYS A 17 11.26 15.37 16.69
C LYS A 17 12.28 14.79 15.72
N GLU A 18 13.53 15.19 15.93
CA GLU A 18 14.69 14.55 15.31
C GLU A 18 14.69 13.04 15.61
N PRO A 19 15.27 12.21 14.71
CA PRO A 19 15.40 10.78 14.97
C PRO A 19 16.32 10.54 16.17
N ILE A 20 15.86 9.74 17.13
CA ILE A 20 16.69 9.32 18.28
C ILE A 20 17.80 8.39 17.76
N ILE A 21 18.99 8.95 17.58
CA ILE A 21 20.21 8.20 17.31
C ILE A 21 20.65 7.55 18.63
N ILE A 22 20.48 6.24 18.75
CA ILE A 22 21.00 5.47 19.89
C ILE A 22 22.52 5.36 19.72
N GLN A 23 23.28 6.26 20.36
CA GLN A 23 24.74 6.15 20.40
C GLN A 23 25.17 5.08 21.41
N HIS A 24 25.89 4.08 20.91
CA HIS A 24 26.59 3.10 21.74
C HIS A 24 27.83 3.75 22.38
N HIS A 25 27.66 4.33 23.57
CA HIS A 25 28.78 4.84 24.37
C HIS A 25 29.60 3.69 24.98
N HIS A 26 30.65 3.27 24.27
CA HIS A 26 31.70 2.42 24.82
C HIS A 26 32.57 3.23 25.80
N SER A 27 32.17 3.27 27.07
CA SER A 27 32.96 3.91 28.13
C SER A 27 34.15 3.04 28.53
N SER A 28 35.30 3.25 27.90
CA SER A 28 36.58 2.68 28.34
C SER A 28 37.04 3.36 29.62
N SER A 29 36.92 2.67 30.76
CA SER A 29 37.43 3.16 32.05
C SER A 29 38.82 2.59 32.33
N SER A 30 39.83 3.46 32.45
CA SER A 30 41.19 3.06 32.86
C SER A 30 41.23 2.56 34.30
N ILE A 31 41.97 1.48 34.54
CA ILE A 31 42.11 0.85 35.85
C ILE A 31 43.22 1.57 36.64
N THR A 32 42.84 2.33 37.68
CA THR A 32 43.77 2.75 38.74
C THR A 32 43.59 1.80 39.92
N ALA A 33 44.62 1.02 40.24
CA ALA A 33 44.54 0.01 41.29
C ALA A 33 44.74 0.61 42.69
N THR A 34 43.67 0.61 43.49
CA THR A 34 43.76 0.72 44.96
C THR A 34 43.67 -0.68 45.59
N PRO A 35 44.44 -1.00 46.64
CA PRO A 35 44.49 -2.34 47.21
C PRO A 35 43.16 -2.67 47.92
N VAL A 36 42.48 -3.73 47.45
CA VAL A 36 41.24 -4.21 48.06
C VAL A 36 41.50 -5.13 49.24
N THR A 37 40.85 -4.83 50.37
CA THR A 37 40.73 -5.74 51.52
C THR A 37 40.04 -7.03 51.08
N PRO A 38 40.42 -8.23 51.57
CA PRO A 38 39.78 -9.47 51.16
C PRO A 38 38.35 -9.55 51.71
N THR A 39 37.39 -9.11 50.89
CA THR A 39 35.97 -9.40 51.10
C THR A 39 35.73 -10.87 50.78
N THR A 40 35.16 -11.60 51.74
CA THR A 40 34.86 -13.03 51.62
C THR A 40 33.99 -13.30 50.40
N LEU A 41 34.51 -14.13 49.47
CA LEU A 41 33.72 -14.69 48.38
C LEU A 41 32.61 -15.55 48.98
N LYS A 42 31.37 -15.03 48.96
CA LYS A 42 30.19 -15.88 49.09
C LYS A 42 30.01 -16.59 47.76
N ASP A 43 30.44 -17.84 47.69
CA ASP A 43 29.97 -18.77 46.67
C ASP A 43 28.45 -18.85 46.77
N THR A 44 27.79 -18.01 45.95
CA THR A 44 26.34 -17.93 45.90
C THR A 44 25.92 -19.05 44.99
N THR A 45 25.85 -20.26 45.55
CA THR A 45 25.44 -21.46 44.84
C THR A 45 24.08 -21.21 44.21
N PHE A 46 24.04 -21.10 42.88
CA PHE A 46 22.82 -20.89 42.12
C PHE A 46 21.82 -21.99 42.48
N THR A 47 20.78 -21.62 43.21
CA THR A 47 19.92 -22.60 43.85
C THR A 47 18.94 -23.21 42.85
N ASN A 48 18.33 -24.34 43.22
CA ASN A 48 17.22 -24.89 42.44
C ASN A 48 16.05 -23.88 42.35
N GLU A 49 15.87 -23.06 43.38
CA GLU A 49 14.85 -22.01 43.45
C GLU A 49 15.15 -20.86 42.47
N ASP A 50 16.41 -20.43 42.35
CA ASP A 50 16.86 -19.46 41.35
C ASP A 50 16.63 -19.98 39.92
N PHE A 51 16.96 -21.25 39.66
CA PHE A 51 16.69 -21.90 38.38
C PHE A 51 15.19 -21.94 38.08
N GLN A 52 14.37 -22.36 39.04
CA GLN A 52 12.91 -22.37 38.88
C GLN A 52 12.34 -20.97 38.64
N SER A 53 12.85 -19.95 39.32
CA SER A 53 12.44 -18.56 39.14
C SER A 53 12.80 -18.03 37.75
N PHE A 54 14.03 -18.31 37.29
CA PHE A 54 14.49 -18.01 35.94
C PHE A 54 13.63 -18.68 34.87
N VAL A 55 13.36 -19.99 35.00
CA VAL A 55 12.53 -20.74 34.05
C VAL A 55 11.08 -20.21 34.06
N LYS A 56 10.46 -20.01 35.23
CA LYS A 56 9.10 -19.46 35.34
C LYS A 56 9.00 -18.07 34.70
N THR A 57 10.00 -17.21 34.91
CA THR A 57 10.04 -15.86 34.32
C THR A 57 10.14 -15.92 32.79
N ASN A 58 11.07 -16.72 32.24
CA ASN A 58 11.22 -16.85 30.79
C ASN A 58 9.97 -17.47 30.13
N LEU A 59 9.38 -18.52 30.71
CA LEU A 59 8.14 -19.11 30.21
C LEU A 59 6.95 -18.13 30.28
N THR A 60 6.92 -17.28 31.31
CA THR A 60 5.90 -16.23 31.46
C THR A 60 6.06 -15.16 30.38
N ASN A 61 7.28 -14.69 30.12
CA ASN A 61 7.57 -13.73 29.06
C ASN A 61 7.18 -14.31 27.68
N LEU A 62 7.62 -15.54 27.36
CA LEU A 62 7.27 -16.23 26.11
C LEU A 62 5.75 -16.40 25.96
N LYS A 63 5.02 -16.70 27.03
CA LYS A 63 3.55 -16.78 27.02
C LYS A 63 2.89 -15.45 26.67
N TYR A 64 3.43 -14.33 27.15
CA TYR A 64 2.90 -13.00 26.82
C TYR A 64 3.28 -12.57 25.40
N GLU A 65 4.51 -12.83 24.94
CA GLU A 65 4.91 -12.62 23.54
C GLU A 65 4.03 -13.43 22.57
N LEU A 66 3.80 -14.71 22.83
CA LEU A 66 2.91 -15.55 22.02
C LEU A 66 1.46 -15.03 21.99
N LYS A 67 0.95 -14.49 23.10
CA LYS A 67 -0.37 -13.83 23.12
C LYS A 67 -0.38 -12.54 22.30
N SER A 68 0.67 -11.74 22.37
CA SER A 68 0.85 -10.51 21.58
C SER A 68 0.89 -10.82 20.08
N MET A 69 1.64 -11.86 19.70
CA MET A 69 1.72 -12.36 18.32
C MET A 69 0.37 -12.90 17.84
N ALA A 70 -0.33 -13.72 18.64
CA ALA A 70 -1.65 -14.23 18.29
C ALA A 70 -2.67 -13.10 18.05
N PHE A 71 -2.72 -12.10 18.94
CA PHE A 71 -3.57 -10.92 18.78
C PHE A 71 -3.21 -10.09 17.55
N SER A 72 -1.91 -9.94 17.26
CA SER A 72 -1.42 -9.26 16.04
C SER A 72 -1.82 -10.02 14.77
N ILE A 73 -1.72 -11.36 14.80
CA ILE A 73 -2.14 -12.23 13.71
C ILE A 73 -3.66 -12.14 13.49
N GLU A 74 -4.49 -12.18 14.54
CA GLU A 74 -5.94 -12.00 14.42
C GLU A 74 -6.31 -10.62 13.88
N THR A 75 -5.64 -9.56 14.37
CA THR A 75 -5.83 -8.18 13.90
C THR A 75 -5.46 -8.00 12.42
N ILE A 76 -4.51 -8.78 11.91
CA ILE A 76 -4.15 -8.81 10.49
C ILE A 76 -5.10 -9.74 9.71
N MET A 77 -5.39 -10.95 10.21
CA MET A 77 -6.16 -11.95 9.47
C MET A 77 -7.63 -11.55 9.31
N ASN A 78 -8.28 -10.95 10.31
CA ASN A 78 -9.71 -10.62 10.25
C ASN A 78 -10.05 -9.61 9.13
N PRO A 79 -9.29 -8.52 8.92
CA PRO A 79 -9.43 -7.71 7.72
C PRO A 79 -9.10 -8.50 6.44
N TRP A 80 -8.04 -9.30 6.44
CA TRP A 80 -7.56 -9.99 5.23
C TRP A 80 -8.49 -11.11 4.74
N THR A 81 -9.19 -11.83 5.63
CA THR A 81 -10.18 -12.86 5.24
C THR A 81 -11.40 -12.24 4.58
N VAL A 82 -11.94 -11.14 5.14
CA VAL A 82 -13.00 -10.34 4.51
C VAL A 82 -12.54 -9.79 3.17
N ILE A 83 -11.35 -9.19 3.13
CA ILE A 83 -10.69 -8.65 1.92
C ILE A 83 -10.59 -9.69 0.80
N VAL A 84 -10.16 -10.92 1.09
CA VAL A 84 -10.02 -11.98 0.08
C VAL A 84 -11.38 -12.42 -0.44
N ASN A 85 -12.36 -12.57 0.46
CA ASN A 85 -13.71 -13.00 0.10
C ASN A 85 -14.40 -11.96 -0.81
N GLU A 86 -14.37 -10.67 -0.45
CA GLU A 86 -14.90 -9.58 -1.29
C GLU A 86 -14.07 -9.36 -2.58
N SER A 87 -12.75 -9.58 -2.56
CA SER A 87 -11.93 -9.41 -3.77
C SER A 87 -12.25 -10.42 -4.88
N SER A 88 -12.90 -11.53 -4.53
CA SER A 88 -13.30 -12.60 -5.45
C SER A 88 -14.54 -12.24 -6.28
N GLU A 89 -15.23 -11.15 -5.97
CA GLU A 89 -16.48 -10.73 -6.64
C GLU A 89 -16.27 -10.06 -8.00
N ILE A 90 -15.09 -9.45 -8.23
CA ILE A 90 -14.83 -8.69 -9.47
C ILE A 90 -14.16 -9.60 -10.52
N VAL A 91 -14.91 -9.87 -11.58
CA VAL A 91 -14.44 -10.58 -12.77
C VAL A 91 -13.92 -9.58 -13.81
N TRP A 92 -12.69 -9.80 -14.26
CA TRP A 92 -12.02 -9.00 -15.29
C TRP A 92 -11.76 -9.86 -16.55
N PRO A 93 -11.75 -9.32 -17.79
CA PRO A 93 -11.96 -7.92 -18.19
C PRO A 93 -13.42 -7.56 -18.47
N ILE A 94 -13.77 -6.28 -18.31
CA ILE A 94 -15.08 -5.73 -18.69
C ILE A 94 -15.29 -5.76 -20.22
N SER A 95 -16.45 -6.25 -20.63
CA SER A 95 -16.86 -6.47 -22.03
C SER A 95 -18.15 -5.75 -22.41
N ASN A 96 -18.99 -5.36 -21.45
CA ASN A 96 -20.28 -4.70 -21.67
C ASN A 96 -20.65 -3.73 -20.52
N ASP A 97 -21.72 -2.95 -20.72
CA ASP A 97 -22.12 -1.90 -19.76
C ASP A 97 -22.75 -2.46 -18.46
N GLU A 98 -23.37 -3.65 -18.47
CA GLU A 98 -23.91 -4.27 -17.25
C GLU A 98 -22.78 -4.73 -16.31
N GLU A 99 -21.73 -5.36 -16.86
CA GLU A 99 -20.50 -5.67 -16.14
C GLU A 99 -19.85 -4.40 -15.55
N LEU A 100 -19.79 -3.32 -16.35
CA LEU A 100 -19.25 -2.04 -15.88
C LEU A 100 -20.06 -1.49 -14.70
N ASP A 101 -21.39 -1.39 -14.82
CA ASP A 101 -22.26 -0.85 -13.77
C ASP A 101 -22.17 -1.66 -12.48
N ASN A 102 -22.05 -2.98 -12.57
CA ASN A 102 -21.91 -3.85 -11.40
C ASN A 102 -20.53 -3.68 -10.74
N ILE A 103 -19.46 -3.61 -11.52
CA ILE A 103 -18.10 -3.40 -11.00
C ILE A 103 -17.93 -1.98 -10.43
N GLU A 104 -18.54 -0.95 -11.03
CA GLU A 104 -18.54 0.41 -10.49
C GLU A 104 -19.25 0.49 -9.12
N LYS A 105 -20.33 -0.29 -8.90
CA LYS A 105 -20.95 -0.43 -7.57
C LYS A 105 -20.01 -1.09 -6.57
N LEU A 106 -19.39 -2.23 -6.93
CA LEU A 106 -18.43 -2.95 -6.07
C LEU A 106 -17.22 -2.08 -5.71
N LEU A 107 -16.71 -1.29 -6.67
CA LEU A 107 -15.60 -0.35 -6.46
C LEU A 107 -15.98 0.89 -5.65
N ASP A 108 -17.22 1.03 -5.16
CA ASP A 108 -17.53 2.01 -4.12
C ASP A 108 -16.95 1.60 -2.76
N ASN A 109 -17.05 0.32 -2.41
CA ASN A 109 -16.43 -0.24 -1.21
C ASN A 109 -14.91 0.03 -1.23
N ARG A 110 -14.43 0.76 -0.23
CA ARG A 110 -13.03 1.16 -0.09
C ARG A 110 -12.11 -0.03 0.12
N LEU A 111 -12.57 -1.10 0.77
CA LEU A 111 -11.81 -2.33 0.97
C LEU A 111 -11.59 -3.01 -0.39
N ILE A 112 -12.67 -3.37 -1.09
CA ILE A 112 -12.63 -3.94 -2.45
C ILE A 112 -11.71 -3.14 -3.37
N ARG A 113 -11.92 -1.83 -3.50
CA ARG A 113 -11.10 -0.98 -4.37
C ARG A 113 -9.62 -0.97 -3.96
N ASN A 114 -9.31 -0.92 -2.67
CA ASN A 114 -7.92 -1.00 -2.19
C ASN A 114 -7.28 -2.36 -2.49
N ASN A 115 -8.05 -3.45 -2.39
CA ASN A 115 -7.57 -4.82 -2.66
C ASN A 115 -7.29 -5.00 -4.15
N GLN A 116 -8.23 -4.60 -5.01
CA GLN A 116 -8.03 -4.59 -6.46
C GLN A 116 -6.83 -3.73 -6.85
N ALA A 117 -6.63 -2.57 -6.20
CA ALA A 117 -5.44 -1.75 -6.44
C ALA A 117 -4.12 -2.45 -6.05
N ILE A 118 -4.11 -3.23 -4.96
CA ILE A 118 -2.95 -4.08 -4.60
C ILE A 118 -2.74 -5.17 -5.66
N ILE A 119 -3.80 -5.86 -6.10
CA ILE A 119 -3.72 -6.92 -7.11
C ILE A 119 -3.17 -6.37 -8.43
N LEU A 120 -3.71 -5.27 -8.94
CA LEU A 120 -3.31 -4.63 -10.19
C LEU A 120 -1.91 -4.00 -10.11
N SER A 121 -1.47 -3.53 -8.94
CA SER A 121 -0.10 -3.02 -8.76
C SER A 121 1.00 -4.05 -9.05
N ARG A 122 0.67 -5.35 -9.01
CA ARG A 122 1.57 -6.46 -9.37
C ARG A 122 1.88 -6.50 -10.87
N SER A 123 1.11 -5.81 -11.70
CA SER A 123 1.32 -5.68 -13.16
C SER A 123 2.35 -4.60 -13.54
N ALA A 124 3.21 -4.20 -12.60
CA ALA A 124 4.32 -3.28 -12.82
C ALA A 124 5.27 -3.77 -13.93
N ASP A 125 5.68 -2.86 -14.81
CA ASP A 125 6.67 -3.09 -15.86
C ASP A 125 7.81 -2.05 -15.77
N ILE A 126 8.78 -2.11 -16.69
CA ILE A 126 9.95 -1.25 -16.71
C ILE A 126 9.57 0.24 -16.77
N ASN A 127 8.49 0.61 -17.45
CA ASN A 127 8.02 1.99 -17.54
C ASN A 127 6.51 2.14 -17.25
N ILE A 128 6.10 3.38 -17.01
CA ILE A 128 4.74 3.75 -16.63
C ILE A 128 3.71 3.46 -17.74
N SER A 129 4.07 3.69 -19.00
CA SER A 129 3.20 3.44 -20.16
C SER A 129 2.89 1.94 -20.33
N ASP A 130 3.89 1.08 -20.13
CA ASP A 130 3.73 -0.37 -20.18
C ASP A 130 2.97 -0.91 -18.98
N THR A 131 3.15 -0.32 -17.81
CA THR A 131 2.37 -0.65 -16.60
C THR A 131 0.89 -0.28 -16.79
N ILE A 132 0.61 0.94 -17.27
CA ILE A 132 -0.76 1.39 -17.63
C ILE A 132 -1.37 0.46 -18.69
N ARG A 133 -0.60 0.09 -19.71
CA ARG A 133 -1.03 -0.89 -20.73
C ARG A 133 -1.44 -2.21 -20.10
N ARG A 134 -0.60 -2.82 -19.26
CA ARG A 134 -0.91 -4.12 -18.61
C ARG A 134 -2.16 -4.03 -17.73
N ILE A 135 -2.27 -3.01 -16.89
CA ILE A 135 -3.45 -2.78 -16.04
C ILE A 135 -4.71 -2.61 -16.92
N MET A 136 -4.67 -1.75 -17.94
CA MET A 136 -5.84 -1.53 -18.82
C MET A 136 -6.24 -2.78 -19.62
N GLN A 137 -5.28 -3.64 -19.98
CA GLN A 137 -5.56 -4.93 -20.64
C GLN A 137 -6.15 -5.98 -19.70
N GLN A 138 -5.95 -5.86 -18.40
CA GLN A 138 -6.69 -6.65 -17.41
C GLN A 138 -8.09 -6.06 -17.20
N LEU A 139 -8.23 -4.74 -17.06
CA LEU A 139 -9.51 -4.11 -16.73
C LEU A 139 -10.56 -4.21 -17.85
N PHE A 140 -10.17 -4.06 -19.12
CA PHE A 140 -11.12 -3.90 -20.24
C PHE A 140 -10.75 -4.68 -21.49
N THR A 141 -11.77 -5.19 -22.18
CA THR A 141 -11.64 -5.62 -23.57
C THR A 141 -11.45 -4.41 -24.49
N ASP A 142 -10.66 -4.55 -25.55
CA ASP A 142 -10.48 -3.48 -26.54
C ASP A 142 -11.80 -3.08 -27.23
N GLN A 143 -12.69 -4.05 -27.45
CA GLN A 143 -14.00 -3.88 -28.09
C GLN A 143 -14.87 -2.87 -27.34
N PHE A 144 -14.95 -3.02 -26.01
CA PHE A 144 -15.66 -2.12 -25.11
C PHE A 144 -14.89 -0.80 -24.90
N LEU A 145 -13.58 -0.88 -24.61
CA LEU A 145 -12.74 0.30 -24.35
C LEU A 145 -12.73 1.31 -25.52
N ARG A 146 -12.96 0.86 -26.76
CA ARG A 146 -13.12 1.73 -27.93
C ARG A 146 -14.23 2.77 -27.77
N GLN A 147 -15.29 2.50 -27.00
CA GLN A 147 -16.40 3.44 -26.73
C GLN A 147 -16.00 4.58 -25.78
N TYR A 148 -14.85 4.48 -25.13
CA TYR A 148 -14.39 5.41 -24.09
C TYR A 148 -13.18 6.26 -24.55
N SER A 149 -13.01 7.40 -23.90
CA SER A 149 -11.77 8.17 -23.89
C SER A 149 -11.62 8.88 -22.54
N TYR A 150 -10.42 9.33 -22.19
CA TYR A 150 -10.20 9.96 -20.88
C TYR A 150 -11.17 11.13 -20.61
N SER A 151 -11.31 12.06 -21.56
CA SER A 151 -12.14 13.28 -21.44
C SER A 151 -13.51 13.23 -22.12
N GLY A 152 -13.86 12.15 -22.83
CA GLY A 152 -15.10 12.04 -23.61
C GLY A 152 -15.06 12.70 -24.98
N PHE A 153 -13.87 12.78 -25.59
CA PHE A 153 -13.66 13.41 -26.90
C PHE A 153 -14.38 12.65 -28.04
N LYS A 154 -14.90 13.38 -29.03
CA LYS A 154 -15.65 12.84 -30.19
C LYS A 154 -16.86 11.96 -29.82
N GLY A 155 -17.65 12.40 -28.84
CA GLY A 155 -18.90 11.71 -28.45
C GLY A 155 -18.69 10.38 -27.69
N LYS A 156 -17.45 10.07 -27.31
CA LYS A 156 -17.14 8.90 -26.48
C LYS A 156 -17.51 9.14 -25.02
N HIS A 157 -17.73 8.06 -24.28
CA HIS A 157 -17.93 8.12 -22.84
C HIS A 157 -16.65 8.58 -22.10
N LYS A 158 -16.82 9.26 -20.97
CA LYS A 158 -15.73 9.78 -20.13
C LYS A 158 -15.20 8.66 -19.23
N PHE A 159 -13.95 8.26 -19.43
CA PHE A 159 -13.30 7.30 -18.53
C PHE A 159 -12.90 7.95 -17.19
N SER A 160 -12.52 9.23 -17.21
CA SER A 160 -12.11 9.98 -16.00
C SER A 160 -13.17 10.05 -14.89
N THR A 161 -14.44 9.83 -15.20
CA THR A 161 -15.54 9.80 -14.22
C THR A 161 -15.77 8.43 -13.57
N LEU A 162 -15.14 7.37 -14.08
CA LEU A 162 -15.31 6.00 -13.58
C LEU A 162 -14.39 5.69 -12.38
N ARG A 163 -14.89 4.89 -11.46
CA ARG A 163 -14.11 4.31 -10.34
C ARG A 163 -13.04 3.36 -10.84
N CYS A 164 -13.23 2.72 -11.99
CA CYS A 164 -12.16 2.00 -12.72
C CYS A 164 -10.98 2.91 -13.09
N CYS A 165 -11.22 4.18 -13.43
CA CYS A 165 -10.13 5.14 -13.62
C CYS A 165 -9.44 5.43 -12.29
N ARG A 166 -10.19 5.74 -11.22
CA ARG A 166 -9.61 5.93 -9.88
C ARG A 166 -8.79 4.72 -9.41
N LEU A 167 -9.30 3.51 -9.65
CA LEU A 167 -8.64 2.24 -9.34
C LEU A 167 -7.28 2.13 -10.05
N LEU A 168 -7.16 2.56 -11.32
CA LEU A 168 -5.89 2.59 -12.03
C LEU A 168 -4.88 3.53 -11.34
N PHE A 169 -5.30 4.73 -10.91
CA PHE A 169 -4.42 5.64 -10.15
C PHE A 169 -4.05 5.03 -8.79
N ASP A 170 -5.02 4.53 -8.02
CA ASP A 170 -4.80 3.86 -6.73
C ASP A 170 -3.82 2.67 -6.87
N SER A 171 -3.83 1.97 -8.02
CA SER A 171 -2.90 0.87 -8.35
C SER A 171 -1.48 1.37 -8.63
N LEU A 172 -1.35 2.42 -9.45
CA LEU A 172 -0.05 3.01 -9.80
C LEU A 172 0.65 3.61 -8.57
N ARG A 173 -0.11 4.28 -7.69
CA ARG A 173 0.41 4.89 -6.46
C ARG A 173 0.90 3.87 -5.42
N LYS A 174 0.56 2.57 -5.57
CA LYS A 174 1.11 1.48 -4.75
C LYS A 174 2.46 0.95 -5.27
N ILE A 175 2.83 1.27 -6.51
CA ILE A 175 4.10 0.85 -7.10
C ILE A 175 5.15 1.92 -6.74
N LYS A 176 6.10 1.59 -5.85
CA LYS A 176 7.17 2.51 -5.37
C LYS A 176 7.99 3.21 -6.47
N LYS A 177 7.97 2.70 -7.71
CA LYS A 177 8.64 3.33 -8.87
C LYS A 177 7.82 4.48 -9.48
N PHE A 178 6.51 4.48 -9.25
CA PHE A 178 5.55 5.36 -9.92
C PHE A 178 4.68 6.16 -8.94
N ASP A 179 4.92 6.03 -7.63
CA ASP A 179 4.14 6.65 -6.56
C ASP A 179 4.16 8.18 -6.58
N ALA A 180 5.28 8.79 -7.00
CA ALA A 180 5.47 10.23 -7.14
C ALA A 180 5.21 10.77 -8.57
N VAL A 181 4.79 9.93 -9.53
CA VAL A 181 4.56 10.39 -10.92
C VAL A 181 3.41 11.41 -10.97
N PRO A 182 3.56 12.55 -11.67
CA PRO A 182 2.48 13.53 -11.84
C PRO A 182 1.26 12.94 -12.56
N ASP A 183 0.05 13.32 -12.14
CA ASP A 183 -1.18 12.80 -12.76
C ASP A 183 -1.25 13.16 -14.25
N VAL A 184 -0.73 14.32 -14.66
CA VAL A 184 -0.69 14.75 -16.08
C VAL A 184 0.05 13.74 -16.97
N ASP A 185 1.13 13.12 -16.47
CA ASP A 185 1.91 12.13 -17.22
C ASP A 185 1.16 10.78 -17.33
N ILE A 186 0.51 10.36 -16.23
CA ILE A 186 -0.37 9.19 -16.19
C ILE A 186 -1.52 9.37 -17.19
N ILE A 187 -2.20 10.53 -17.15
CA ILE A 187 -3.31 10.89 -18.06
C ILE A 187 -2.84 10.89 -19.51
N CYS A 188 -1.65 11.44 -19.80
CA CYS A 188 -1.08 11.49 -21.13
C CYS A 188 -0.81 10.08 -21.69
N ALA A 189 -0.18 9.21 -20.90
CA ALA A 189 0.10 7.83 -21.29
C ALA A 189 -1.18 7.00 -21.46
N LEU A 190 -2.12 7.10 -20.50
CA LEU A 190 -3.43 6.45 -20.54
C LEU A 190 -4.25 6.87 -21.76
N SER A 191 -4.34 8.18 -22.03
CA SER A 191 -5.08 8.71 -23.19
C SER A 191 -4.52 8.22 -24.52
N LYS A 192 -3.18 8.18 -24.66
CA LYS A 192 -2.50 7.59 -25.82
C LYS A 192 -2.82 6.11 -25.98
N TRP A 193 -2.83 5.33 -24.89
CA TRP A 193 -3.16 3.90 -24.93
C TRP A 193 -4.63 3.66 -25.31
N MET A 194 -5.57 4.39 -24.71
CA MET A 194 -7.01 4.26 -25.03
C MET A 194 -7.32 4.59 -26.49
N ALA A 195 -6.69 5.65 -27.04
CA ALA A 195 -6.90 6.05 -28.43
C ALA A 195 -6.56 4.95 -29.46
N GLN A 196 -5.68 4.01 -29.09
CA GLN A 196 -5.25 2.90 -29.96
C GLN A 196 -6.19 1.67 -29.91
N ALA A 197 -7.27 1.66 -29.12
CA ALA A 197 -8.17 0.51 -29.00
C ALA A 197 -8.70 -0.01 -30.35
N THR A 198 -9.20 0.88 -31.22
CA THR A 198 -9.64 0.53 -32.57
C THR A 198 -8.53 -0.13 -33.40
N ASN A 199 -7.32 0.41 -33.33
CA ASN A 199 -6.17 -0.11 -34.09
C ASN A 199 -5.71 -1.48 -33.58
N ARG A 200 -5.85 -1.76 -32.28
CA ARG A 200 -5.57 -3.09 -31.70
C ARG A 200 -6.57 -4.14 -32.18
N ILE A 201 -7.85 -3.79 -32.28
CA ILE A 201 -8.90 -4.67 -32.82
C ILE A 201 -8.59 -5.04 -34.26
N HIS A 202 -8.40 -4.05 -35.14
CA HIS A 202 -8.07 -4.31 -36.55
C HIS A 202 -6.79 -5.15 -36.71
N LYS A 203 -5.76 -4.92 -35.88
CA LYS A 203 -4.52 -5.70 -35.87
C LYS A 203 -4.69 -7.14 -35.35
N LYS A 204 -5.70 -7.40 -34.52
CA LYS A 204 -6.05 -8.76 -34.06
C LYS A 204 -6.84 -9.50 -35.14
N GLU A 205 -7.80 -8.82 -35.77
CA GLU A 205 -8.59 -9.35 -36.89
C GLU A 205 -7.74 -9.69 -38.11
N SER A 206 -6.78 -8.83 -38.49
CA SER A 206 -5.87 -9.08 -39.61
C SER A 206 -4.94 -10.27 -39.36
N LYS A 207 -4.57 -10.51 -38.09
CA LYS A 207 -3.77 -11.68 -37.70
C LYS A 207 -4.56 -12.98 -37.64
N SER A 208 -5.88 -12.93 -37.53
CA SER A 208 -6.74 -14.12 -37.45
C SER A 208 -7.16 -14.66 -38.82
N LYS A 209 -6.74 -13.99 -39.91
CA LYS A 209 -7.06 -14.34 -41.30
C LYS A 209 -5.85 -14.88 -42.09
N ASN A 210 -4.69 -14.96 -41.44
CA ASN A 210 -3.43 -15.51 -41.94
C ASN A 210 -2.98 -16.66 -41.04
#